data_AF-A0A150H9D0-F1
#
_entry.id   AF-A0A150H9D0-F1
#
_cell.length_a   1.000
_cell.length_b   1.000
_cell.length_c   1.000
_cell.angle_alpha   90.00
_cell.angle_beta   90.00
_cell.angle_gamma   90.00
#
_symmetry.space_group_name_H-M   'P 1'
#
loop_
_entity.id
_entity.type
_entity.pdbx_description
1 polymer ?
#
loop_
_entity_poly.entity_id
_entity_poly.type
_entity_poly.pdbx_seq_one_letter_code
_entity_poly.pdbx_strand_id
1 'polypeptide(L)'
;MPTAHKPIVYPTANMLDFPTDVTQCADIRQGPLGTCWLIAPLIAAEVAAPGFCDRTVVHRTATRAVVDAGTAPITTNIPAHARDRSGSRAGKVNSATLVEAVAQTVLGSRLEGHLPFRGFQFLFGSPGIAIPALPGLAEFALRAAVRGLESGRPVVAATLPKRSSFDLSDTRDGIPVRITPNHVYAVVGHTAGKRSKTSAYSPKLLLRNPVLTVRTDIDADALQLSAHQLTEATMTVFIGPKLRQPR
;
A
#
# COMPACT_ATOMS: atom_id res chain seq x y z
N MET A 1 -28.03 -12.75 -20.99
CA MET A 1 -26.62 -12.58 -21.40
C MET A 1 -26.08 -11.35 -20.68
N PRO A 2 -24.97 -11.42 -19.92
CA PRO A 2 -24.41 -10.22 -19.30
C PRO A 2 -23.78 -9.38 -20.40
N THR A 3 -24.28 -8.16 -20.58
CA THR A 3 -23.71 -7.16 -21.49
C THR A 3 -22.28 -6.84 -21.05
N ALA A 4 -21.30 -7.15 -21.90
CA ALA A 4 -19.92 -6.74 -21.70
C ALA A 4 -19.86 -5.21 -21.58
N HIS A 5 -19.52 -4.70 -20.39
CA HIS A 5 -19.29 -3.29 -20.18
C HIS A 5 -18.14 -2.84 -21.10
N LYS A 6 -18.41 -1.89 -22.01
CA LYS A 6 -17.37 -1.30 -22.84
C LYS A 6 -16.34 -0.63 -21.93
N PRO A 7 -15.04 -0.91 -22.09
CA PRO A 7 -14.02 -0.24 -21.30
C PRO A 7 -14.07 1.26 -21.56
N ILE A 8 -14.17 2.05 -20.49
CA ILE A 8 -14.07 3.51 -20.56
C ILE A 8 -12.60 3.86 -20.80
N VAL A 9 -12.31 4.52 -21.92
CA VAL A 9 -10.96 4.99 -22.27
C VAL A 9 -10.87 6.47 -21.97
N TYR A 10 -9.98 6.84 -21.04
CA TYR A 10 -9.71 8.25 -20.74
C TYR A 10 -8.45 8.71 -21.46
N PRO A 11 -8.51 9.78 -22.28
CA PRO A 11 -7.32 10.32 -22.94
C PRO A 11 -6.45 11.06 -21.91
N THR A 12 -5.20 10.65 -21.78
CA THR A 12 -4.15 11.46 -21.11
C THR A 12 -3.16 11.94 -22.15
N ALA A 13 -2.83 13.23 -22.08
CA ALA A 13 -1.99 13.93 -23.02
C ALA A 13 -0.53 13.44 -22.99
N ASN A 14 0.09 13.40 -24.18
CA ASN A 14 1.49 13.10 -24.51
C ASN A 14 1.87 11.61 -24.56
N MET A 15 1.86 11.06 -25.80
CA MET A 15 1.90 9.64 -26.15
C MET A 15 3.24 9.15 -26.77
N LEU A 16 4.42 9.69 -26.41
CA LEU A 16 5.63 9.42 -27.21
C LEU A 16 6.70 8.51 -26.59
N ASP A 17 6.65 8.19 -25.30
CA ASP A 17 7.68 7.36 -24.64
C ASP A 17 7.10 6.16 -23.90
N PHE A 18 6.57 5.16 -24.61
CA PHE A 18 6.11 3.94 -23.94
C PHE A 18 7.32 3.11 -23.45
N PRO A 19 7.34 2.66 -22.18
CA PRO A 19 8.35 1.71 -21.74
C PRO A 19 8.22 0.42 -22.57
N THR A 20 9.33 -0.04 -23.15
CA THR A 20 9.37 -1.25 -23.98
C THR A 20 9.03 -2.51 -23.18
N ASP A 21 9.26 -2.50 -21.87
CA ASP A 21 9.01 -3.64 -20.99
C ASP A 21 8.30 -3.23 -19.69
N VAL A 22 7.13 -3.82 -19.44
CA VAL A 22 6.47 -3.81 -18.12
C VAL A 22 6.81 -5.14 -17.43
N THR A 23 7.59 -5.07 -16.36
CA THR A 23 8.01 -6.27 -15.61
C THR A 23 6.92 -6.76 -14.66
N GLN A 24 7.06 -8.00 -14.19
CA GLN A 24 6.28 -8.50 -13.07
C GLN A 24 6.50 -7.66 -11.81
N CYS A 25 5.50 -7.64 -10.94
CA CYS A 25 5.49 -6.87 -9.71
C CYS A 25 6.21 -7.63 -8.58
N ALA A 26 7.50 -7.86 -8.73
CA ALA A 26 8.33 -8.45 -7.66
C ALA A 26 8.51 -7.50 -6.47
N ASP A 27 8.40 -6.19 -6.73
CA ASP A 27 8.59 -5.12 -5.77
C ASP A 27 7.74 -3.90 -6.14
N ILE A 28 7.41 -3.07 -5.13
CA ILE A 28 6.56 -1.89 -5.32
C ILE A 28 7.17 -0.72 -4.57
N ARG A 29 7.34 0.41 -5.26
CA ARG A 29 7.70 1.71 -4.69
C ARG A 29 6.76 2.79 -5.18
N GLN A 30 6.60 3.83 -4.39
CA GLN A 30 5.93 5.05 -4.79
C GLN A 30 6.88 5.96 -5.60
N GLY A 31 6.35 6.60 -6.64
CA GLY A 31 7.01 7.72 -7.34
C GLY A 31 6.74 9.08 -6.68
N PRO A 32 7.13 10.19 -7.31
CA PRO A 32 6.97 11.56 -6.77
C PRO A 32 5.52 12.06 -6.63
N LEU A 33 4.51 11.30 -7.04
CA LEU A 33 3.12 11.76 -7.18
C LEU A 33 2.29 11.82 -5.88
N GLY A 34 2.88 11.55 -4.70
CA GLY A 34 2.15 11.62 -3.42
C GLY A 34 1.04 10.56 -3.25
N THR A 35 1.12 9.43 -3.96
CA THR A 35 0.11 8.36 -4.01
C THR A 35 0.26 7.31 -2.90
N CYS A 36 0.80 7.68 -1.74
CA CYS A 36 1.01 6.77 -0.60
C CYS A 36 -0.28 6.04 -0.19
N TRP A 37 -1.42 6.72 -0.27
CA TRP A 37 -2.75 6.20 -0.01
C TRP A 37 -3.21 5.08 -0.96
N LEU A 38 -2.56 4.91 -2.12
CA LEU A 38 -2.80 3.82 -3.07
C LEU A 38 -1.70 2.76 -3.02
N ILE A 39 -0.44 3.21 -2.99
CA ILE A 39 0.73 2.33 -3.10
C ILE A 39 0.92 1.50 -1.83
N ALA A 40 0.65 2.05 -0.64
CA ALA A 40 0.72 1.26 0.60
C ALA A 40 -0.34 0.14 0.64
N PRO A 41 -1.63 0.39 0.32
CA PRO A 41 -2.61 -0.69 0.16
C PRO A 41 -2.22 -1.75 -0.88
N LEU A 42 -1.60 -1.34 -1.99
CA LEU A 42 -1.13 -2.27 -3.02
C LEU A 42 0.00 -3.16 -2.52
N ILE A 43 0.97 -2.59 -1.79
CA ILE A 43 2.01 -3.37 -1.09
C ILE A 43 1.37 -4.35 -0.10
N ALA A 44 0.40 -3.89 0.70
CA ALA A 44 -0.28 -4.75 1.67
C ALA A 44 -1.06 -5.89 1.01
N ALA A 45 -1.63 -5.65 -0.19
CA ALA A 45 -2.30 -6.68 -0.98
C ALA A 45 -1.31 -7.71 -1.52
N GLU A 46 -0.14 -7.27 -1.97
CA GLU A 46 0.93 -8.14 -2.44
C GLU A 46 1.47 -9.05 -1.32
N VAL A 47 1.58 -8.51 -0.09
CA VAL A 47 1.92 -9.30 1.11
C VAL A 47 0.83 -10.31 1.44
N ALA A 48 -0.43 -9.91 1.40
CA ALA A 48 -1.56 -10.78 1.76
C ALA A 48 -1.85 -11.87 0.71
N ALA A 49 -1.57 -11.61 -0.56
CA ALA A 49 -1.81 -12.53 -1.67
C ALA A 49 -0.80 -12.32 -2.81
N PRO A 50 0.42 -12.89 -2.73
CA PRO A 50 1.47 -12.72 -3.72
C PRO A 50 1.00 -12.90 -5.17
N GLY A 51 1.49 -12.06 -6.07
CA GLY A 51 1.02 -11.86 -7.43
C GLY A 51 -0.26 -11.03 -7.54
N PHE A 52 -0.73 -10.38 -6.47
CA PHE A 52 -1.96 -9.57 -6.51
C PHE A 52 -1.87 -8.49 -7.57
N CYS A 53 -0.77 -7.73 -7.57
CA CYS A 53 -0.61 -6.62 -8.49
C CYS A 53 -0.57 -7.09 -9.95
N ASP A 54 0.11 -8.19 -10.25
CA ASP A 54 0.14 -8.73 -11.61
C ASP A 54 -1.24 -9.25 -12.05
N ARG A 55 -1.99 -9.91 -11.15
CA ARG A 55 -3.35 -10.39 -11.46
C ARG A 55 -4.34 -9.27 -11.74
N THR A 56 -4.14 -8.09 -11.15
CA THR A 56 -4.99 -6.94 -11.46
C THR A 56 -4.79 -6.45 -12.89
N VAL A 57 -3.65 -6.75 -13.54
CA VAL A 57 -3.43 -6.42 -14.95
C VAL A 57 -3.92 -7.59 -15.83
N VAL A 58 -5.15 -7.48 -16.32
CA VAL A 58 -5.82 -8.57 -17.07
C VAL A 58 -5.46 -8.60 -18.55
N HIS A 59 -5.00 -7.48 -19.11
CA HIS A 59 -4.53 -7.40 -20.48
C HIS A 59 -3.56 -6.23 -20.67
N ARG A 60 -2.60 -6.37 -21.59
CA ARG A 60 -1.70 -5.28 -21.97
C ARG A 60 -1.22 -5.42 -23.41
N THR A 61 -0.99 -4.27 -24.04
CA THR A 61 -0.30 -4.12 -25.32
C THR A 61 0.93 -3.23 -25.13
N ALA A 62 1.60 -2.83 -26.21
CA ALA A 62 2.71 -1.88 -26.14
C ALA A 62 2.29 -0.49 -25.61
N THR A 63 1.02 -0.10 -25.76
CA THR A 63 0.56 1.27 -25.47
C THR A 63 -0.61 1.35 -24.50
N ARG A 64 -1.27 0.22 -24.20
CA ARG A 64 -2.46 0.17 -23.35
C ARG A 64 -2.38 -0.95 -22.33
N ALA A 65 -3.02 -0.73 -21.19
CA ALA A 65 -3.25 -1.75 -20.18
C ALA A 65 -4.72 -1.76 -19.77
N VAL A 66 -5.22 -2.94 -19.42
CA VAL A 66 -6.52 -3.13 -18.80
C VAL A 66 -6.26 -3.62 -17.38
N VAL A 67 -6.73 -2.86 -16.39
CA VAL A 67 -6.62 -3.19 -14.98
C VAL A 67 -8.01 -3.48 -14.43
N ASP A 68 -8.17 -4.62 -13.77
CA ASP A 68 -9.35 -4.98 -13.00
C ASP A 68 -9.00 -4.99 -11.51
N ALA A 69 -9.45 -3.95 -10.81
CA ALA A 69 -9.30 -3.79 -9.37
C ALA A 69 -10.54 -4.27 -8.60
N GLY A 70 -11.39 -5.11 -9.20
CA GLY A 70 -12.52 -5.77 -8.55
C GLY A 70 -13.85 -5.03 -8.65
N THR A 71 -13.93 -3.91 -9.38
CA THR A 71 -15.18 -3.18 -9.66
C THR A 71 -15.59 -3.32 -11.13
N ALA A 72 -14.68 -2.98 -12.04
CA ALA A 72 -14.77 -3.27 -13.46
C ALA A 72 -13.39 -3.13 -14.13
N PRO A 73 -13.13 -3.85 -15.24
CA PRO A 73 -11.91 -3.63 -16.04
C PRO A 73 -11.87 -2.21 -16.62
N ILE A 74 -10.78 -1.50 -16.38
CA ILE A 74 -10.57 -0.13 -16.86
C ILE A 74 -9.37 -0.12 -17.81
N THR A 75 -9.54 0.48 -18.98
CA THR A 75 -8.45 0.65 -19.95
C THR A 75 -7.77 1.99 -19.75
N THR A 76 -6.44 1.96 -19.66
CA THR A 76 -5.59 3.17 -19.64
C THR A 76 -4.46 3.06 -20.66
N ASN A 77 -3.92 4.21 -21.05
CA ASN A 77 -2.67 4.24 -21.79
C ASN A 77 -1.50 3.99 -20.82
N ILE A 78 -0.48 3.27 -21.28
CA ILE A 78 0.75 3.10 -20.51
C ILE A 78 1.46 4.49 -20.45
N PRO A 79 1.79 5.02 -19.27
CA PRO A 79 2.29 6.40 -19.16
C PRO A 79 3.64 6.61 -19.85
N ALA A 80 3.81 7.72 -20.58
CA ALA A 80 5.07 8.07 -21.24
C ALA A 80 6.23 8.32 -20.25
N HIS A 81 5.93 8.93 -19.09
CA HIS A 81 6.89 9.16 -18.02
C HIS A 81 6.73 8.15 -16.88
N ALA A 82 6.69 6.86 -17.22
CA ALA A 82 6.54 5.79 -16.24
C ALA A 82 7.69 5.73 -15.20
N ARG A 83 8.82 6.40 -15.45
CA ARG A 83 9.95 6.56 -14.50
C ARG A 83 9.63 7.54 -13.35
N ASP A 84 8.71 8.47 -13.57
CA ASP A 84 8.20 9.45 -12.59
C ASP A 84 6.95 8.94 -11.86
N ARG A 85 6.69 7.63 -11.95
CA ARG A 85 5.56 6.94 -11.33
C ARG A 85 6.03 5.89 -10.35
N SER A 86 5.07 5.27 -9.66
CA SER A 86 5.29 4.03 -8.95
C SER A 86 5.88 2.96 -9.87
N GLY A 87 6.58 2.00 -9.29
CA GLY A 87 7.26 0.94 -10.03
C GLY A 87 8.13 0.09 -9.12
N SER A 88 9.15 -0.55 -9.69
CA SER A 88 10.16 -1.28 -8.91
C SER A 88 11.12 -0.34 -8.18
N ARG A 89 11.85 -0.88 -7.19
CA ARG A 89 12.95 -0.18 -6.48
C ARG A 89 14.04 0.27 -7.45
N ALA A 90 14.29 -0.53 -8.48
CA ALA A 90 15.24 -0.23 -9.56
C ALA A 90 14.77 0.89 -10.51
N GLY A 91 13.61 1.50 -10.26
CA GLY A 91 13.04 2.55 -11.11
C GLY A 91 12.45 2.03 -12.43
N LYS A 92 12.30 0.71 -12.57
CA LYS A 92 11.63 0.09 -13.72
C LYS A 92 10.10 0.09 -13.56
N VAL A 93 9.43 0.16 -14.70
CA VAL A 93 7.98 0.07 -14.83
C VAL A 93 7.53 -1.36 -14.57
N ASN A 94 6.52 -1.52 -13.74
CA ASN A 94 5.88 -2.81 -13.47
C ASN A 94 4.36 -2.65 -13.34
N SER A 95 3.67 -3.73 -12.97
CA SER A 95 2.21 -3.71 -12.83
C SER A 95 1.69 -2.63 -11.88
N ALA A 96 2.47 -2.23 -10.85
CA ALA A 96 2.06 -1.16 -9.94
C ALA A 96 1.94 0.19 -10.66
N THR A 97 2.83 0.46 -11.63
CA THR A 97 2.77 1.67 -12.46
C THR A 97 1.45 1.76 -13.24
N LEU A 98 0.97 0.62 -13.75
CA LEU A 98 -0.27 0.53 -14.50
C LEU A 98 -1.49 0.71 -13.60
N VAL A 99 -1.47 0.07 -12.42
CA VAL A 99 -2.52 0.24 -11.40
C VAL A 99 -2.62 1.70 -10.95
N GLU A 100 -1.49 2.37 -10.71
CA GLU A 100 -1.47 3.81 -10.38
C GLU A 100 -1.98 4.69 -11.52
N ALA A 101 -1.65 4.37 -12.78
CA ALA A 101 -2.17 5.08 -13.94
C ALA A 101 -3.69 4.98 -14.03
N VAL A 102 -4.26 3.78 -13.87
CA VAL A 102 -5.72 3.59 -13.84
C VAL A 102 -6.36 4.33 -12.67
N ALA A 103 -5.77 4.25 -11.47
CA ALA A 103 -6.32 4.93 -10.30
C ALA A 103 -6.38 6.45 -10.51
N GLN A 104 -5.35 7.07 -11.10
CA GLN A 104 -5.36 8.50 -11.42
C GLN A 104 -6.39 8.86 -12.50
N THR A 105 -6.57 7.97 -13.47
CA THR A 105 -7.59 8.11 -14.50
C THR A 105 -9.01 8.12 -13.91
N VAL A 106 -9.30 7.20 -12.98
CA VAL A 106 -10.64 7.04 -12.39
C VAL A 106 -10.91 8.06 -11.30
N LEU A 107 -9.93 8.32 -10.44
CA LEU A 107 -10.10 9.12 -9.24
C LEU A 107 -9.65 10.58 -9.42
N GLY A 108 -8.96 10.90 -10.52
CA GLY A 108 -8.45 12.25 -10.83
C GLY A 108 -7.03 12.52 -10.32
N SER A 109 -6.40 13.57 -10.86
CA SER A 109 -4.99 13.94 -10.65
C SER A 109 -4.70 14.80 -9.41
N ARG A 110 -5.74 15.28 -8.71
CA ARG A 110 -5.63 16.22 -7.56
C ARG A 110 -6.50 15.78 -6.40
N LEU A 111 -6.21 14.61 -5.85
CA LEU A 111 -7.00 14.10 -4.73
C LEU A 111 -6.57 14.74 -3.42
N GLU A 112 -7.25 15.83 -3.08
CA GLU A 112 -7.43 16.29 -1.71
C GLU A 112 -7.99 15.14 -0.86
N GLY A 113 -7.24 14.75 0.16
CA GLY A 113 -7.63 13.68 1.09
C GLY A 113 -6.70 12.48 1.00
N HIS A 114 -5.63 12.54 1.79
CA HIS A 114 -4.57 11.52 1.96
C HIS A 114 -5.05 10.27 2.73
N LEU A 115 -6.33 9.92 2.63
CA LEU A 115 -6.91 8.85 3.41
C LEU A 115 -6.79 7.51 2.67
N PRO A 116 -6.30 6.44 3.33
CA PRO A 116 -6.16 5.12 2.72
C PRO A 116 -7.48 4.53 2.21
N PHE A 117 -8.62 5.06 2.65
CA PHE A 117 -9.96 4.67 2.21
C PHE A 117 -10.14 4.68 0.70
N ARG A 118 -9.58 5.68 -0.02
CA ARG A 118 -9.74 5.74 -1.49
C ARG A 118 -8.97 4.62 -2.18
N GLY A 119 -7.76 4.32 -1.72
CA GLY A 119 -6.98 3.20 -2.24
C GLY A 119 -7.62 1.86 -1.95
N PHE A 120 -8.15 1.70 -0.73
CA PHE A 120 -8.90 0.51 -0.32
C PHE A 120 -10.18 0.31 -1.14
N GLN A 121 -10.98 1.37 -1.28
CA GLN A 121 -12.21 1.34 -2.07
C GLN A 121 -11.92 1.01 -3.52
N PHE A 122 -10.86 1.59 -4.10
CA PHE A 122 -10.47 1.34 -5.47
C PHE A 122 -9.96 -0.09 -5.69
N LEU A 123 -9.08 -0.59 -4.82
CA LEU A 123 -8.44 -1.91 -4.98
C LEU A 123 -9.31 -3.08 -4.54
N PHE A 124 -10.25 -2.85 -3.62
CA PHE A 124 -10.97 -3.93 -2.94
C PHE A 124 -12.50 -3.76 -2.92
N GLY A 125 -13.02 -2.66 -3.49
CA GLY A 125 -14.45 -2.33 -3.45
C GLY A 125 -14.99 -2.01 -2.05
N SER A 126 -14.12 -1.86 -1.05
CA SER A 126 -14.49 -1.64 0.35
C SER A 126 -13.47 -0.73 1.04
N PRO A 127 -13.91 0.18 1.94
CA PRO A 127 -12.99 1.02 2.72
C PRO A 127 -12.21 0.23 3.79
N GLY A 128 -12.58 -1.03 4.04
CA GLY A 128 -12.03 -1.84 5.12
C GLY A 128 -12.54 -1.45 6.51
N ILE A 129 -11.99 -2.09 7.54
CA ILE A 129 -12.26 -1.76 8.95
C ILE A 129 -11.18 -0.80 9.43
N ALA A 130 -11.56 0.37 9.93
CA ALA A 130 -10.66 1.36 10.51
C ALA A 130 -10.68 1.27 12.04
N ILE A 131 -9.51 1.15 12.67
CA ILE A 131 -9.35 1.07 14.12
C ILE A 131 -8.28 2.08 14.55
N PRO A 132 -8.65 3.16 15.25
CA PRO A 132 -7.68 4.17 15.69
C PRO A 132 -6.86 3.63 16.87
N ALA A 133 -5.54 3.87 16.85
CA ALA A 133 -4.63 3.44 17.91
C ALA A 133 -4.56 4.47 19.06
N LEU A 134 -5.71 4.84 19.63
CA LEU A 134 -5.80 5.79 20.75
C LEU A 134 -5.37 5.14 22.08
N PRO A 135 -5.11 5.95 23.14
CA PRO A 135 -4.93 5.41 24.48
C PRO A 135 -6.08 4.47 24.86
N GLY A 136 -5.75 3.27 25.35
CA GLY A 136 -6.73 2.23 25.68
C GLY A 136 -7.21 1.36 24.50
N LEU A 137 -7.04 1.81 23.25
CA LEU A 137 -7.44 1.06 22.04
C LEU A 137 -6.27 0.50 21.23
N ALA A 138 -5.06 1.03 21.40
CA ALA A 138 -3.93 0.65 20.55
C ALA A 138 -3.54 -0.83 20.63
N GLU A 139 -3.64 -1.43 21.81
CA GLU A 139 -3.44 -2.87 22.02
C GLU A 139 -4.48 -3.71 21.26
N PHE A 140 -5.73 -3.25 21.22
CA PHE A 140 -6.78 -3.89 20.41
C PHE A 140 -6.51 -3.70 18.92
N ALA A 141 -6.15 -2.49 18.47
CA ALA A 141 -5.83 -2.18 17.08
C ALA A 141 -4.67 -3.05 16.58
N LEU A 142 -3.61 -3.18 17.38
CA LEU A 142 -2.46 -4.03 17.07
C LEU A 142 -2.86 -5.51 16.95
N ARG A 143 -3.61 -6.05 17.93
CA ARG A 143 -4.08 -7.45 17.85
C ARG A 143 -5.02 -7.69 16.66
N ALA A 144 -5.87 -6.73 16.33
CA ALA A 144 -6.74 -6.81 15.15
C ALA A 144 -5.92 -6.81 13.86
N ALA A 145 -4.88 -5.97 13.77
CA ALA A 145 -3.95 -5.94 12.65
C ALA A 145 -3.25 -7.29 12.47
N VAL A 146 -2.68 -7.85 13.55
CA VAL A 146 -2.02 -9.17 13.55
C VAL A 146 -2.96 -10.25 13.03
N ARG A 147 -4.17 -10.37 13.60
CA ARG A 147 -5.18 -11.33 13.10
C ARG A 147 -5.57 -11.08 11.64
N GLY A 148 -5.60 -9.82 11.22
CA GLY A 148 -5.82 -9.43 9.82
C GLY A 148 -4.76 -10.03 8.90
N LEU A 149 -3.48 -9.81 9.24
CA LEU A 149 -2.34 -10.35 8.49
C LEU A 149 -2.36 -11.88 8.46
N GLU A 150 -2.51 -12.52 9.62
CA GLU A 150 -2.56 -14.00 9.75
C GLU A 150 -3.71 -14.62 8.95
N SER A 151 -4.80 -13.88 8.72
CA SER A 151 -5.94 -14.34 7.92
C SER A 151 -5.84 -14.02 6.43
N GLY A 152 -4.72 -13.46 5.96
CA GLY A 152 -4.50 -13.10 4.56
C GLY A 152 -5.27 -11.85 4.13
N ARG A 153 -5.42 -10.87 5.04
CA ARG A 153 -6.06 -9.58 4.75
C ARG A 153 -4.97 -8.51 4.61
N PRO A 154 -5.08 -7.58 3.64
CA PRO A 154 -4.15 -6.47 3.52
C PRO A 154 -4.37 -5.50 4.69
N VAL A 155 -3.29 -5.07 5.32
CA VAL A 155 -3.33 -4.14 6.45
C VAL A 155 -2.43 -2.93 6.16
N VAL A 156 -2.94 -1.73 6.44
CA VAL A 156 -2.15 -0.49 6.38
C VAL A 156 -2.32 0.31 7.66
N ALA A 157 -1.37 1.20 7.93
CA ALA A 157 -1.46 2.17 9.02
C ALA A 157 -1.28 3.56 8.44
N ALA A 158 -2.18 4.48 8.77
CA ALA A 158 -2.07 5.87 8.34
C ALA A 158 -1.89 6.80 9.53
N THR A 159 -1.00 7.78 9.38
CA THR A 159 -0.81 8.84 10.36
C THR A 159 -1.87 9.92 10.17
N LEU A 160 -2.44 10.41 11.27
CA LEU A 160 -3.31 11.59 11.20
C LEU A 160 -2.51 12.85 10.77
N PRO A 161 -3.19 13.88 10.26
CA PRO A 161 -2.54 15.14 9.90
C PRO A 161 -1.79 15.74 11.09
N LYS A 162 -0.46 15.82 10.99
CA LYS A 162 0.42 16.61 11.87
C LYS A 162 1.21 17.60 11.01
N ARG A 163 1.63 18.72 11.59
CA ARG A 163 2.30 19.81 10.86
C ARG A 163 3.71 19.48 10.39
N SER A 164 4.38 18.50 11.00
CA SER A 164 5.75 18.12 10.67
C SER A 164 6.05 16.66 11.01
N SER A 165 7.07 16.10 10.36
CA SER A 165 7.63 14.80 10.73
C SER A 165 8.28 14.86 12.10
N PHE A 166 8.16 13.77 12.85
CA PHE A 166 8.68 13.63 14.21
C PHE A 166 9.32 12.25 14.37
N ASP A 167 10.25 12.15 15.30
CA ASP A 167 10.93 10.90 15.59
C ASP A 167 10.28 10.22 16.79
N LEU A 168 10.07 8.91 16.69
CA LEU A 168 9.73 8.05 17.81
C LEU A 168 11.00 7.42 18.35
N SER A 169 11.07 7.24 19.67
CA SER A 169 12.13 6.43 20.25
C SER A 169 11.92 4.98 19.80
N ASP A 170 12.85 4.42 19.01
CA ASP A 170 12.84 2.99 18.73
C ASP A 170 13.47 2.23 19.91
N THR A 171 12.83 1.12 20.25
CA THR A 171 13.27 0.24 21.33
C THR A 171 14.09 -0.95 20.83
N ARG A 172 14.33 -1.09 19.51
CA ARG A 172 15.14 -2.19 18.98
C ARG A 172 16.64 -1.92 19.09
N ASP A 173 17.10 -0.72 18.71
CA ASP A 173 18.53 -0.37 18.64
C ASP A 173 18.86 1.07 19.09
N GLY A 174 17.90 1.81 19.67
CA GLY A 174 18.10 3.21 20.09
C GLY A 174 18.17 4.22 18.94
N ILE A 175 17.92 3.79 17.71
CA ILE A 175 17.88 4.66 16.52
C ILE A 175 16.50 5.32 16.45
N PRO A 176 16.38 6.65 16.42
CA PRO A 176 15.10 7.32 16.28
C PRO A 176 14.40 6.94 14.96
N VAL A 177 13.10 6.63 15.03
CA VAL A 177 12.28 6.27 13.87
C VAL A 177 11.49 7.48 13.40
N ARG A 178 11.78 7.96 12.20
CA ARG A 178 11.08 9.12 11.62
C ARG A 178 9.71 8.76 11.07
N ILE A 179 8.68 9.36 11.63
CA ILE A 179 7.29 9.25 11.18
C ILE A 179 6.94 10.44 10.28
N THR A 180 6.44 10.13 9.09
CA THR A 180 5.93 11.12 8.13
C THR A 180 4.46 11.40 8.45
N PRO A 181 4.07 12.66 8.63
CA PRO A 181 2.69 13.01 8.93
C PRO A 181 1.84 12.83 7.67
N ASN A 182 0.53 12.59 7.85
CA ASN A 182 -0.41 12.54 6.74
C ASN A 182 0.01 11.52 5.66
N HIS A 183 0.50 10.37 6.10
CA HIS A 183 1.15 9.37 5.26
C HIS A 183 0.62 7.97 5.57
N VAL A 184 0.63 7.09 4.56
CA VAL A 184 0.15 5.71 4.68
C VAL A 184 1.32 4.75 4.55
N TYR A 185 1.41 3.83 5.50
CA TYR A 185 2.40 2.77 5.57
C TYR A 185 1.72 1.42 5.33
N ALA A 186 2.37 0.53 4.59
CA ALA A 186 1.92 -0.86 4.46
C ALA A 186 2.32 -1.63 5.72
N VAL A 187 1.43 -2.40 6.32
CA VAL A 187 1.81 -3.34 7.38
C VAL A 187 2.16 -4.66 6.72
N VAL A 188 3.45 -5.00 6.74
CA VAL A 188 4.00 -6.14 5.98
C VAL A 188 4.21 -7.39 6.83
N GLY A 189 4.08 -7.27 8.15
CA GLY A 189 4.20 -8.39 9.06
C GLY A 189 4.12 -7.97 10.52
N HIS A 190 4.49 -8.88 11.40
CA HIS A 190 4.59 -8.63 12.83
C HIS A 190 5.69 -9.47 13.47
N THR A 191 6.27 -9.01 14.58
CA THR A 191 7.22 -9.81 15.36
C THR A 191 6.47 -10.80 16.25
N ALA A 192 6.95 -12.04 16.34
CA ALA A 192 6.48 -12.97 17.35
C ALA A 192 6.87 -12.47 18.75
N GLY A 193 5.91 -12.29 19.65
CA GLY A 193 6.21 -12.07 21.06
C GLY A 193 6.78 -13.36 21.65
N LYS A 194 8.09 -13.45 21.90
CA LYS A 194 8.64 -14.59 22.66
C LYS A 194 8.21 -14.43 24.11
N ARG A 195 7.50 -15.43 24.65
CA ARG A 195 7.22 -15.55 26.09
C ARG A 195 8.56 -15.69 26.85
N SER A 196 9.13 -14.58 27.29
CA SER A 196 10.10 -14.59 28.39
C SER A 196 9.33 -14.59 29.71
N LYS A 197 9.80 -15.37 30.69
CA LYS A 197 9.20 -15.41 32.05
C LYS A 197 9.29 -14.07 32.79
N THR A 198 10.02 -13.08 32.27
CA THR A 198 10.34 -11.84 32.99
C THR A 198 10.10 -10.54 32.21
N SER A 199 9.61 -10.59 30.96
CA SER A 199 9.12 -9.38 30.29
C SER A 199 8.01 -9.70 29.30
N ALA A 200 6.88 -9.01 29.47
CA ALA A 200 5.75 -9.05 28.54
C ALA A 200 6.13 -8.24 27.30
N TYR A 201 6.86 -8.84 26.36
CA TYR A 201 7.04 -8.24 25.04
C TYR A 201 5.79 -8.45 24.21
N SER A 202 4.96 -7.41 24.11
CA SER A 202 3.84 -7.34 23.17
C SER A 202 4.36 -7.43 21.72
N PRO A 203 3.61 -8.07 20.80
CA PRO A 203 3.96 -8.08 19.38
C PRO A 203 4.07 -6.66 18.84
N LYS A 204 4.96 -6.45 17.85
CA LYS A 204 5.10 -5.19 17.10
C LYS A 204 4.66 -5.39 15.66
N LEU A 205 4.12 -4.34 15.04
CA LEU A 205 3.82 -4.32 13.61
C LEU A 205 5.05 -3.89 12.81
N LEU A 206 5.26 -4.54 11.68
CA LEU A 206 6.29 -4.19 10.68
C LEU A 206 5.64 -3.27 9.64
N LEU A 207 6.00 -1.99 9.63
CA LEU A 207 5.44 -0.97 8.75
C LEU A 207 6.44 -0.56 7.69
N ARG A 208 6.10 -0.74 6.42
CA ARG A 208 6.90 -0.31 5.29
C ARG A 208 6.42 1.03 4.76
N ASN A 209 7.34 1.99 4.63
CA ASN A 209 7.10 3.23 3.91
C ASN A 209 7.05 2.94 2.40
N PRO A 210 5.97 3.31 1.68
CA PRO A 210 5.88 3.10 0.22
C PRO A 210 6.92 3.94 -0.56
N VAL A 211 7.41 5.05 0.01
CA VAL A 211 8.53 5.83 -0.53
C VAL A 211 9.82 5.17 -0.04
N LEU A 212 10.45 4.38 -0.89
CA LEU A 212 11.61 3.57 -0.50
C LEU A 212 12.91 4.37 -0.42
N THR A 213 13.76 3.91 0.49
CA THR A 213 15.17 4.23 0.60
C THR A 213 16.01 2.99 0.23
N VAL A 214 16.39 2.86 -1.05
CA VAL A 214 17.53 2.09 -1.62
C VAL A 214 17.75 0.57 -1.29
N ARG A 215 17.13 -0.10 -0.32
CA ARG A 215 17.39 -1.55 -0.04
C ARG A 215 16.34 -2.46 -0.67
N THR A 216 16.47 -3.80 -0.66
CA THR A 216 15.77 -4.72 -1.60
C THR A 216 14.84 -5.77 -0.99
N ASP A 217 14.67 -5.82 0.32
CA ASP A 217 13.74 -6.70 1.02
C ASP A 217 12.56 -5.91 1.60
N ILE A 218 11.35 -6.46 1.50
CA ILE A 218 10.11 -5.79 1.99
C ILE A 218 10.14 -5.69 3.52
N ASP A 219 10.87 -6.59 4.18
CA ASP A 219 10.89 -6.72 5.64
C ASP A 219 12.04 -5.99 6.34
N ALA A 220 13.25 -5.88 5.75
CA ALA A 220 14.36 -5.24 6.47
C ALA A 220 14.29 -3.71 6.49
N ASP A 221 13.44 -3.11 5.63
CA ASP A 221 13.14 -1.67 5.66
C ASP A 221 11.88 -1.33 6.47
N ALA A 222 11.30 -2.30 7.19
CA ALA A 222 10.06 -2.09 7.93
C ALA A 222 10.31 -1.53 9.34
N LEU A 223 9.65 -0.41 9.64
CA LEU A 223 9.56 0.19 10.97
C LEU A 223 8.87 -0.77 11.93
N GLN A 224 9.36 -0.88 13.15
CA GLN A 224 8.77 -1.77 14.17
C GLN A 224 8.04 -0.98 15.23
N LEU A 225 6.70 -0.93 15.12
CA LEU A 225 5.88 -0.15 16.05
C LEU A 225 5.11 -1.07 17.01
N SER A 226 5.34 -0.84 18.30
CA SER A 226 4.52 -1.35 19.40
C SER A 226 3.17 -0.62 19.47
N ALA A 227 2.22 -1.13 20.26
CA ALA A 227 0.94 -0.47 20.49
C ALA A 227 1.12 0.97 21.02
N HIS A 228 2.05 1.19 21.95
CA HIS A 228 2.35 2.51 22.48
C HIS A 228 2.84 3.47 21.38
N GLN A 229 3.77 3.03 20.53
CA GLN A 229 4.28 3.83 19.42
C GLN A 229 3.21 4.13 18.36
N LEU A 230 2.25 3.22 18.13
CA LEU A 230 1.10 3.52 17.27
C LEU A 230 0.24 4.66 17.85
N THR A 231 0.11 4.73 19.18
CA THR A 231 -0.58 5.83 19.87
C THR A 231 0.18 7.16 19.77
N GLU A 232 1.48 7.15 20.07
CA GLU A 232 2.31 8.36 19.93
C GLU A 232 2.31 8.87 18.48
N ALA A 233 2.33 7.94 17.52
CA ALA A 233 2.22 8.24 16.10
C ALA A 233 0.83 8.72 15.68
N THR A 234 -0.17 8.58 16.54
CA THR A 234 -1.57 8.92 16.28
C THR A 234 -2.09 8.21 15.03
N MET A 235 -1.77 6.92 14.92
CA MET A 235 -2.10 6.12 13.74
C MET A 235 -3.51 5.55 13.80
N THR A 236 -4.10 5.34 12.63
CA THR A 236 -5.27 4.49 12.43
C THR A 236 -4.86 3.30 11.59
N VAL A 237 -5.20 2.09 12.05
CA VAL A 237 -5.00 0.85 11.31
C VAL A 237 -6.22 0.57 10.45
N PHE A 238 -5.99 0.15 9.20
CA PHE A 238 -7.03 -0.24 8.26
C PHE A 238 -6.82 -1.69 7.84
N ILE A 239 -7.88 -2.49 7.90
CA ILE A 239 -7.86 -3.92 7.59
C ILE A 239 -8.82 -4.19 6.44
N GLY A 240 -8.29 -4.62 5.30
CA GLY A 240 -9.03 -4.83 4.06
C GLY A 240 -9.79 -6.15 4.07
N PRO A 241 -10.49 -6.53 3.00
CA PRO A 241 -11.15 -7.83 2.93
C PRO A 241 -10.13 -8.98 2.83
N LYS A 242 -10.59 -10.21 3.08
CA LYS A 242 -9.77 -11.38 2.78
C LYS A 242 -9.63 -11.52 1.27
N LEU A 243 -8.40 -11.52 0.77
CA LEU A 243 -8.15 -11.67 -0.65
C LEU A 243 -8.28 -13.13 -1.04
N ARG A 244 -8.81 -13.38 -2.24
CA ARG A 244 -8.81 -14.72 -2.81
C ARG A 244 -7.38 -15.07 -3.19
N GLN A 245 -6.86 -16.16 -2.63
CA GLN A 245 -5.58 -16.69 -3.10
C GLN A 245 -5.78 -17.33 -4.48
N PRO A 246 -4.80 -17.22 -5.39
CA PRO A 246 -4.82 -17.97 -6.63
C PRO A 246 -4.92 -19.47 -6.31
N ARG A 247 -5.75 -20.18 -7.08
CA ARG A 247 -5.79 -21.65 -7.06
C ARG A 247 -4.55 -22.21 -7.72
#